data_AF-A0A267DZL8-F1
#
_entry.id   AF-A0A267DZL8-F1
#
_cell.length_a   1.000
_cell.length_b   1.000
_cell.length_c   1.000
_cell.angle_alpha   90.00
_cell.angle_beta   90.00
_cell.angle_gamma   90.00
#
_symmetry.space_group_name_H-M   'P 1'
#
loop_
_entity.id
_entity.type
_entity.pdbx_description
1 polymer ?
#
loop_
_entity_poly.entity_id
_entity_poly.type
_entity_poly.pdbx_seq_one_letter_code
_entity_poly.pdbx_strand_id
1 'polypeptide(L)' 'IQQDPLIRYIANEFKRHQATQEINCKAQNEASYLASTYLSYLTSCQKHQSLIDTYGAKGERTTKQAARLVGLDVPDTPSQ' A
#
# COMPACT_ATOMS: atom_id res chain seq x y z
N ILE A 1 55.18 -9.62 -7.68
CA ILE A 1 53.88 -9.07 -8.15
C ILE A 1 53.58 -7.84 -7.30
N GLN A 2 54.31 -6.75 -7.53
CA GLN A 2 53.99 -5.47 -6.91
C GLN A 2 52.64 -5.03 -7.46
N GLN A 3 51.69 -4.70 -6.59
CA GLN A 3 50.34 -4.33 -7.00
C GLN A 3 50.33 -2.96 -7.66
N ASP A 4 50.35 -2.94 -8.99
CA ASP A 4 50.18 -1.73 -9.78
C ASP A 4 48.86 -1.02 -9.39
N PRO A 5 48.90 0.28 -9.05
CA PRO A 5 47.71 1.07 -8.70
C PRO A 5 46.61 0.99 -9.76
N LEU A 6 46.97 0.87 -11.04
CA LEU A 6 46.03 0.76 -12.15
C LEU A 6 45.27 -0.57 -12.10
N ILE A 7 45.95 -1.66 -11.76
CA ILE A 7 45.32 -2.99 -11.63
C ILE A 7 44.35 -3.00 -10.45
N ARG A 8 44.69 -2.35 -9.33
CA ARG A 8 43.78 -2.19 -8.19
C ARG A 8 42.56 -1.34 -8.55
N TYR A 9 42.76 -0.28 -9.33
CA TYR A 9 41.69 0.57 -9.81
C TYR A 9 40.73 -0.22 -10.72
N ILE A 10 41.26 -0.90 -11.73
CA ILE A 10 40.46 -1.71 -12.68
C ILE A 10 39.72 -2.84 -11.94
N ALA A 11 40.35 -3.53 -11.00
CA ALA A 11 39.71 -4.59 -10.21
C ALA A 11 38.58 -4.05 -9.32
N ASN A 12 38.77 -2.88 -8.69
CA ASN A 12 37.73 -2.23 -7.90
C ASN A 12 36.57 -1.76 -8.78
N GLU A 13 36.85 -1.16 -9.94
CA GLU A 13 35.81 -0.73 -10.89
C GLU A 13 35.02 -1.93 -11.41
N PHE A 14 35.69 -3.04 -11.72
CA PHE A 14 35.02 -4.27 -12.14
C PHE A 14 34.13 -4.81 -11.03
N LYS A 15 34.61 -4.87 -9.78
CA LYS A 15 33.82 -5.35 -8.63
C LYS A 15 32.64 -4.42 -8.30
N ARG A 16 32.80 -3.10 -8.46
CA ARG A 16 31.74 -2.10 -8.23
C ARG A 16 30.62 -2.19 -9.28
N HIS A 17 30.98 -2.47 -10.54
CA HIS A 17 30.03 -2.55 -11.65
C HIS A 17 29.64 -3.99 -12.00
N GLN A 18 30.12 -4.97 -11.24
CA GLN A 18 29.70 -6.36 -11.38
C GLN A 18 28.24 -6.46 -10.92
N ALA A 19 27.31 -6.40 -11.87
CA ALA A 19 25.91 -6.73 -11.62
C ALA A 19 25.85 -8.18 -11.11
N THR A 20 25.67 -8.34 -9.81
CA THR A 20 25.51 -9.65 -9.18
C THR A 20 24.10 -10.16 -9.43
N GLN A 21 23.91 -11.48 -9.37
CA GLN A 21 22.58 -12.08 -9.50
C GLN A 21 21.58 -11.51 -8.47
N GLU A 22 22.06 -11.08 -7.30
CA GLU A 22 21.26 -10.39 -6.29
C GLU A 22 20.65 -9.07 -6.79
N ILE A 23 21.38 -8.26 -7.57
CA ILE A 23 20.86 -7.01 -8.13
C ILE A 23 19.73 -7.29 -9.12
N ASN A 24 19.89 -8.32 -9.97
CA ASN A 24 18.88 -8.73 -10.92
C ASN A 24 17.61 -9.27 -10.23
N CYS A 25 17.76 -10.12 -9.22
CA CYS A 25 16.64 -10.62 -8.44
C CYS A 25 15.94 -9.49 -7.64
N LYS A 26 16.71 -8.55 -7.09
CA LYS A 26 16.20 -7.40 -6.35
C LYS A 26 15.31 -6.52 -7.24
N ALA A 27 15.76 -6.19 -8.45
CA ALA A 27 14.98 -5.38 -9.38
C ALA A 27 13.63 -6.01 -9.76
N GLN A 28 13.60 -7.34 -10.00
CA GLN A 28 12.36 -8.06 -10.31
C GLN A 28 11.41 -8.12 -9.11
N ASN A 29 11.96 -8.34 -7.92
CA ASN A 29 11.20 -8.36 -6.67
C ASN A 29 10.65 -6.97 -6.33
N GLU A 30 11.43 -5.92 -6.56
CA GLU A 30 11.01 -4.52 -6.37
C GLU A 30 9.86 -4.13 -7.31
N ALA A 31 9.92 -4.51 -8.58
CA ALA A 31 8.84 -4.25 -9.54
C ALA A 31 7.53 -4.95 -9.11
N SER A 32 7.63 -6.22 -8.69
CA SER A 32 6.48 -7.00 -8.23
C SER A 32 5.90 -6.45 -6.92
N TYR A 33 6.76 -6.05 -5.99
CA TYR A 33 6.37 -5.41 -4.73
C TYR A 33 5.71 -4.05 -4.95
N LEU A 34 6.23 -3.25 -5.89
CA LEU A 34 5.66 -1.96 -6.24
C LEU A 34 4.26 -2.14 -6.86
N ALA A 35 4.12 -3.09 -7.79
CA ALA A 35 2.82 -3.42 -8.39
C ALA A 35 1.78 -3.87 -7.35
N SER A 36 2.17 -4.76 -6.42
CA SER A 36 1.27 -5.23 -5.35
C SER A 36 0.90 -4.11 -4.37
N THR A 37 1.82 -3.19 -4.10
CA THR A 37 1.58 -2.00 -3.28
C THR A 37 0.55 -1.08 -3.93
N TYR A 38 0.71 -0.77 -5.23
CA TYR A 38 -0.27 0.04 -5.96
C TYR A 38 -1.63 -0.63 -6.06
N LEU A 39 -1.68 -1.94 -6.32
CA LEU A 39 -2.93 -2.68 -6.35
C LEU A 39 -3.67 -2.59 -5.00
N SER A 40 -2.93 -2.76 -3.90
CA SER A 40 -3.47 -2.66 -2.54
C SER A 40 -4.00 -1.25 -2.25
N TYR A 41 -3.25 -0.23 -2.66
CA TYR A 41 -3.65 1.18 -2.51
C TYR A 41 -4.94 1.48 -3.29
N LEU A 42 -4.99 1.15 -4.59
CA LEU A 42 -6.15 1.38 -5.45
C LEU A 42 -7.39 0.64 -4.94
N THR A 43 -7.22 -0.61 -4.53
CA THR A 43 -8.30 -1.40 -3.90
C THR A 43 -8.82 -0.73 -2.63
N SER A 44 -7.91 -0.18 -1.81
CA SER A 44 -8.28 0.51 -0.57
C SER A 44 -9.01 1.83 -0.87
N CYS A 45 -8.60 2.59 -1.87
CA CYS A 45 -9.30 3.79 -2.32
C CYS A 45 -10.73 3.47 -2.80
N GLN A 46 -10.91 2.41 -3.59
CA GLN A 46 -12.24 1.99 -4.04
C GLN A 46 -13.14 1.59 -2.87
N LYS A 47 -12.61 0.79 -1.92
CA LYS A 47 -13.34 0.41 -0.71
C LYS A 47 -13.69 1.63 0.13
N HIS A 48 -12.75 2.56 0.29
CA HIS A 48 -12.98 3.80 1.02
C HIS A 48 -14.10 4.63 0.39
N GLN A 49 -14.13 4.75 -0.93
CA GLN A 49 -15.22 5.44 -1.63
C GLN A 49 -16.56 4.75 -1.38
N SER A 50 -16.62 3.42 -1.49
CA SER A 50 -17.85 2.65 -1.19
C SER A 50 -18.33 2.86 0.25
N LEU A 51 -17.41 2.94 1.21
CA LEU A 51 -17.74 3.25 2.60
C LEU A 51 -18.26 4.67 2.75
N ILE A 52 -17.68 5.67 2.07
CA ILE A 52 -18.21 7.03 2.07
C ILE A 52 -19.59 7.09 1.41
N ASP A 53 -19.82 6.37 0.32
CA ASP A 53 -21.12 6.38 -0.36
C ASP A 53 -22.21 5.74 0.52
N THR A 54 -21.84 4.69 1.27
CA THR A 54 -22.76 3.98 2.17
C THR A 54 -22.97 4.74 3.48
N TYR A 55 -21.88 5.17 4.13
CA TYR A 55 -21.88 5.67 5.50
C TYR A 55 -21.58 7.16 5.61
N GLY A 56 -21.00 7.80 4.60
CA GLY A 56 -20.84 9.25 4.53
C GLY A 56 -22.18 9.92 4.35
N ALA A 57 -22.66 10.61 5.39
CA ALA A 57 -23.83 11.45 5.27
C ALA A 57 -23.43 12.80 4.65
N LYS A 58 -24.14 13.26 3.62
CA LYS A 58 -23.97 14.62 3.06
C LYS A 58 -24.56 15.73 3.97
N GLY A 59 -25.00 15.38 5.17
CA GLY A 59 -25.66 16.23 6.18
C GLY A 59 -25.95 15.43 7.45
N GLU A 60 -26.70 15.97 8.40
CA GLU A 60 -27.07 15.22 9.63
C GLU A 60 -28.09 14.11 9.34
N ARG A 61 -27.83 12.91 9.88
CA ARG A 61 -28.80 11.80 9.92
C ARG A 61 -29.47 11.76 11.28
N THR A 62 -30.76 11.46 11.30
CA THR A 62 -31.46 11.17 12.56
C THR A 62 -30.94 9.87 13.18
N THR A 63 -31.04 9.74 14.51
CA THR A 63 -30.63 8.53 15.24
C THR A 63 -31.30 7.26 14.69
N LYS A 64 -32.58 7.33 14.33
CA LYS A 64 -33.34 6.22 13.72
C LYS A 64 -32.80 5.83 12.35
N GLN A 65 -32.42 6.81 11.51
CA GLN A 65 -31.82 6.54 10.20
C GLN A 65 -30.40 5.95 10.32
N ALA A 66 -29.60 6.45 11.28
CA ALA A 66 -28.26 5.93 11.53
C ALA A 66 -28.30 4.48 12.07
N ALA A 67 -29.23 4.17 12.98
CA ALA A 67 -29.43 2.82 13.49
C ALA A 67 -29.78 1.84 12.34
N ARG A 68 -30.72 2.22 11.47
CA ARG A 68 -31.14 1.38 10.33
C ARG A 68 -30.02 1.13 9.33
N LEU A 69 -29.14 2.11 9.14
CA LEU A 69 -27.99 1.99 8.24
C LEU A 69 -27.02 0.88 8.67
N VAL A 70 -26.96 0.57 9.97
CA VAL A 70 -26.14 -0.51 10.52
C VAL A 70 -26.95 -1.76 10.88
N GLY A 71 -28.22 -1.84 10.48
CA GLY A 71 -29.10 -2.99 10.73
C GLY A 71 -29.74 -3.02 12.12
N LEU A 72 -29.76 -1.89 12.84
CA LEU A 72 -30.44 -1.73 14.12
C LEU A 72 -31.76 -0.98 13.93
N ASP A 73 -32.71 -1.13 14.86
CA ASP A 73 -33.91 -0.30 14.91
C ASP A 73 -34.00 0.38 16.27
N VAL A 74 -34.58 1.59 16.29
CA VAL A 74 -34.74 2.38 17.51
C VAL A 74 -36.16 2.17 18.02
N PRO A 75 -36.35 1.75 19.29
CA PRO A 75 -37.68 1.57 19.84
C PRO A 75 -38.42 2.92 19.91
N ASP A 76 -39.71 2.92 19.55
CA ASP A 76 -40.53 4.13 19.51
C ASP A 76 -40.89 4.66 20.91
N THR A 77 -40.68 3.87 21.96
CA THR A 77 -40.82 4.28 23.36
C THR A 77 -39.46 4.23 24.06
N PRO A 78 -39.03 5.31 24.74
CA PRO A 78 -37.87 5.22 25.62
C PRO A 78 -38.19 4.16 26.68
N SER A 79 -37.32 3.16 26.80
CA SER A 79 -37.40 2.16 27.86
C SER A 79 -37.44 2.90 29.20
N GLN A 80 -38.58 2.82 29.88
CA GLN A 80 -38.79 3.35 31.23
C GLN A 80 -37.82 2.73 32.21
#